data_AF-C0MCH5-F1
#
_entry.id   AF-C0MCH5-F1
#
_cell.length_a   1.000
_cell.length_b   1.000
_cell.length_c   1.000
_cell.angle_alpha   90.00
_cell.angle_beta   90.00
_cell.angle_gamma   90.00
#
_symmetry.space_group_name_H-M   'P 1'
#
loop_
_entity.id
_entity.type
_entity.pdbx_description
1 polymer ?
#
loop_
_entity_poly.entity_id
_entity_poly.type
_entity_poly.pdbx_seq_one_letter_code
_entity_poly.pdbx_strand_id
1 'polypeptide(L)'
;MPRPTTKNDLMIAAKENYEKLNLFISKMTEEELNTPFDFSKDEKKKEAHWKRDKNLRDVLIHLYEWHQLILNWVHSNQKGEEKPFLPEPYNWKTYGDMNVEFWKKHQNTSLEDATKMFHKSHRDVLELAEKFTSEELFSKGVYKWTGGSTLGSYFVSTTASHYDWAMKKLKAHQKKCKSK
;
A
#
# COMPACT_ATOMS: atom_id res chain seq x y z
N MET A 1 2.41 3.29 -16.69
CA MET A 1 1.16 4.00 -17.03
C MET A 1 1.26 5.42 -16.52
N PRO A 2 0.66 6.42 -17.19
CA PRO A 2 0.56 7.78 -16.66
C PRO A 2 -0.14 7.75 -15.30
N ARG A 3 0.24 8.67 -14.40
CA ARG A 3 -0.39 8.79 -13.08
C ARG A 3 -1.84 9.25 -13.28
N PRO A 4 -2.83 8.63 -12.61
CA PRO A 4 -4.24 9.04 -12.73
C PRO A 4 -4.45 10.53 -12.46
N THR A 5 -5.28 11.18 -13.28
CA THR A 5 -5.67 12.59 -13.14
C THR A 5 -7.19 12.79 -13.07
N THR A 6 -7.97 11.71 -13.15
CA THR A 6 -9.43 11.72 -13.02
C THR A 6 -9.90 10.61 -12.09
N LYS A 7 -11.13 10.73 -11.56
CA LYS A 7 -11.75 9.66 -10.76
C LYS A 7 -11.77 8.34 -11.52
N ASN A 8 -12.14 8.36 -12.80
CA ASN A 8 -12.22 7.15 -13.61
C ASN A 8 -10.85 6.47 -13.74
N ASP A 9 -9.80 7.25 -14.03
CA ASP A 9 -8.43 6.72 -14.14
C ASP A 9 -7.94 6.14 -12.81
N LEU A 10 -8.30 6.79 -11.68
CA LEU A 10 -7.96 6.29 -10.35
C LEU A 10 -8.61 4.92 -10.09
N MET A 11 -9.91 4.80 -10.33
CA MET A 11 -10.66 3.57 -10.09
C MET A 11 -10.14 2.42 -10.97
N ILE A 12 -9.90 2.69 -12.26
CA ILE A 12 -9.34 1.71 -13.20
C ILE A 12 -7.94 1.28 -12.75
N ALA A 13 -7.04 2.24 -12.50
CA ALA A 13 -5.67 1.92 -12.11
C ALA A 13 -5.60 1.14 -10.79
N ALA A 14 -6.41 1.52 -9.79
CA ALA A 14 -6.47 0.84 -8.51
C ALA A 14 -6.95 -0.61 -8.66
N LYS A 15 -8.02 -0.84 -9.44
CA LYS A 15 -8.58 -2.16 -9.70
C LYS A 15 -7.63 -3.04 -10.51
N GLU A 16 -7.12 -2.54 -11.63
CA GLU A 16 -6.23 -3.33 -12.49
C GLU A 16 -4.93 -3.73 -11.78
N ASN A 17 -4.31 -2.81 -11.04
CA ASN A 17 -3.06 -3.10 -10.35
C ASN A 17 -3.29 -4.08 -9.18
N TYR A 18 -4.44 -4.00 -8.51
CA TYR A 18 -4.86 -4.96 -7.51
C TYR A 18 -5.06 -6.35 -8.13
N GLU A 19 -5.78 -6.45 -9.24
CA GLU A 19 -5.99 -7.71 -9.97
C GLU A 19 -4.67 -8.31 -10.46
N LYS A 20 -3.78 -7.49 -11.02
CA LYS A 20 -2.43 -7.90 -11.45
C LYS A 20 -1.64 -8.45 -10.26
N LEU A 21 -1.68 -7.79 -9.10
CA LEU A 21 -1.01 -8.26 -7.88
C LEU A 21 -1.55 -9.60 -7.41
N ASN A 22 -2.88 -9.75 -7.32
CA ASN A 22 -3.50 -11.00 -6.87
C ASN A 22 -3.25 -12.15 -7.86
N LEU A 23 -3.29 -11.89 -9.17
CA LEU A 23 -2.95 -12.88 -10.18
C LEU A 23 -1.48 -13.30 -10.11
N PHE A 24 -0.58 -12.37 -9.76
CA PHE A 24 0.82 -12.72 -9.55
C PHE A 24 0.99 -13.60 -8.32
N ILE A 25 0.37 -13.23 -7.20
CA ILE A 25 0.41 -13.98 -5.93
C ILE A 25 -0.16 -15.39 -6.13
N SER A 26 -1.29 -15.55 -6.83
CA SER A 26 -1.91 -16.86 -7.05
C SER A 26 -1.09 -17.80 -7.93
N LYS A 27 -0.12 -17.27 -8.68
CA LYS A 27 0.81 -18.02 -9.53
C LYS A 27 2.14 -18.32 -8.83
N MET A 28 2.35 -17.84 -7.60
CA MET A 28 3.57 -18.17 -6.86
C MET A 28 3.54 -19.64 -6.44
N THR A 29 4.68 -20.32 -6.54
CA THR A 29 4.80 -21.72 -6.14
C THR A 29 4.84 -21.86 -4.62
N GLU A 30 4.57 -23.06 -4.11
CA GLU A 30 4.70 -23.36 -2.68
C GLU A 30 6.12 -23.07 -2.16
N GLU A 31 7.15 -23.41 -2.93
CA GLU A 31 8.54 -23.07 -2.61
C GLU A 31 8.77 -21.55 -2.52
N GLU A 32 8.24 -20.78 -3.47
CA GLU A 32 8.35 -19.33 -3.47
C GLU A 32 7.64 -18.71 -2.25
N LEU A 33 6.51 -19.27 -1.82
CA LEU A 33 5.75 -18.81 -0.65
C LEU A 33 6.42 -19.20 0.68
N ASN A 34 7.03 -20.38 0.75
CA ASN A 34 7.69 -20.90 1.96
C ASN A 34 9.15 -20.45 2.11
N THR A 35 9.76 -19.89 1.06
CA THR A 35 11.11 -19.32 1.12
C THR A 35 11.08 -17.89 1.67
N PRO A 36 11.78 -17.60 2.79
CA PRO A 36 11.88 -16.23 3.29
C PRO A 36 12.57 -15.30 2.30
N PHE A 37 12.13 -14.05 2.27
CA PHE A 37 12.76 -12.99 1.50
C PHE A 37 14.14 -12.69 2.08
N ASP A 38 15.17 -12.86 1.26
CA ASP A 38 16.54 -12.49 1.61
C ASP A 38 17.17 -11.63 0.50
N PHE A 39 17.31 -10.34 0.81
CA PHE A 39 17.99 -9.35 -0.03
C PHE A 39 19.30 -8.85 0.58
N SER A 40 19.79 -9.47 1.66
CA SER A 40 20.97 -9.02 2.41
C SER A 40 22.25 -8.91 1.58
N LYS A 41 22.38 -9.76 0.55
CA LYS A 41 23.53 -9.79 -0.37
C LYS A 41 23.41 -8.87 -1.60
N ASP A 42 22.32 -8.11 -1.74
CA ASP A 42 22.11 -7.23 -2.90
C ASP A 42 22.32 -5.77 -2.50
N GLU A 43 23.53 -5.25 -2.73
CA GLU A 43 23.93 -3.87 -2.37
C GLU A 43 23.10 -2.77 -3.04
N LYS A 44 22.34 -3.11 -4.10
CA LYS A 44 21.44 -2.18 -4.79
C LYS A 44 20.12 -1.99 -4.03
N LYS A 45 19.80 -2.84 -3.04
CA LYS A 45 18.54 -2.85 -2.28
C LYS A 45 18.68 -2.08 -0.98
N LYS A 46 18.81 -0.75 -1.08
CA LYS A 46 19.15 0.14 0.06
C LYS A 46 17.95 0.55 0.91
N GLU A 47 16.75 0.52 0.36
CA GLU A 47 15.55 0.94 1.07
C GLU A 47 15.18 -0.02 2.21
N ALA A 48 14.74 0.51 3.36
CA ALA A 48 14.49 -0.24 4.58
C ALA A 48 13.53 -1.43 4.38
N HIS A 49 12.56 -1.31 3.46
CA HIS A 49 11.60 -2.37 3.19
C HIS A 49 12.26 -3.66 2.68
N TRP A 50 13.41 -3.62 2.00
CA TRP A 50 14.11 -4.82 1.54
C TRP A 50 14.60 -5.69 2.71
N LYS A 51 14.98 -5.05 3.82
CA LYS A 51 15.38 -5.74 5.05
C LYS A 51 14.18 -6.08 5.94
N ARG A 52 13.17 -5.20 6.01
CA ARG A 52 12.03 -5.33 6.92
C ARG A 52 11.13 -6.52 6.58
N ASP A 53 10.49 -6.52 5.42
CA ASP A 53 9.48 -7.55 5.10
C ASP A 53 10.15 -8.86 4.69
N LYS A 54 9.74 -9.97 5.32
CA LYS A 54 10.37 -11.29 5.24
C LYS A 54 9.60 -12.32 4.41
N ASN A 55 8.35 -12.06 4.10
CA ASN A 55 7.47 -12.99 3.39
C ASN A 55 6.26 -12.24 2.79
N LEU A 56 5.37 -12.98 2.13
CA LEU A 56 4.16 -12.41 1.54
C LEU A 56 3.25 -11.74 2.58
N ARG A 57 3.09 -12.32 3.78
CA ARG A 57 2.28 -11.73 4.87
C ARG A 57 2.74 -10.31 5.16
N ASP A 58 4.04 -10.09 5.34
CA ASP A 58 4.56 -8.77 5.70
C ASP A 58 4.29 -7.72 4.60
N VAL A 59 4.31 -8.12 3.32
CA VAL A 59 3.95 -7.24 2.20
C VAL A 59 2.46 -6.90 2.22
N LEU A 60 1.59 -7.90 2.41
CA LEU A 60 0.14 -7.70 2.47
C LEU A 60 -0.27 -6.83 3.67
N ILE A 61 0.36 -7.04 4.82
CA ILE A 61 0.16 -6.19 6.00
C ILE A 61 0.59 -4.76 5.74
N HIS A 62 1.72 -4.55 5.07
CA HIS A 62 2.17 -3.20 4.74
C HIS A 62 1.15 -2.48 3.84
N LEU A 63 0.59 -3.16 2.84
CA LEU A 63 -0.49 -2.61 2.01
C LEU A 63 -1.75 -2.32 2.85
N TYR A 64 -2.16 -3.27 3.69
CA TYR A 64 -3.32 -3.13 4.56
C TYR A 64 -3.20 -1.92 5.50
N GLU A 65 -2.09 -1.74 6.19
CA GLU A 65 -1.91 -0.62 7.13
C GLU A 65 -1.93 0.73 6.41
N TRP A 66 -1.37 0.82 5.19
CA TRP A 66 -1.49 2.03 4.38
C TRP A 66 -2.91 2.29 3.86
N HIS A 67 -3.70 1.24 3.61
CA HIS A 67 -5.14 1.40 3.41
C HIS A 67 -5.83 1.95 4.67
N GLN A 68 -5.48 1.44 5.86
CA GLN A 68 -6.03 1.97 7.11
C GLN A 68 -5.68 3.43 7.33
N LEU A 69 -4.47 3.87 6.96
CA LEU A 69 -4.08 5.28 7.01
C LEU A 69 -5.03 6.16 6.21
N ILE A 70 -5.28 5.85 4.93
CA ILE A 70 -6.16 6.70 4.11
C ILE A 70 -7.62 6.65 4.56
N LEU A 71 -8.12 5.48 4.94
CA LEU A 71 -9.49 5.31 5.45
C LEU A 71 -9.71 6.16 6.72
N ASN A 72 -8.81 6.03 7.69
CA ASN A 72 -8.90 6.75 8.95
C ASN A 72 -8.66 8.26 8.77
N TRP A 73 -7.72 8.64 7.90
CA TRP A 73 -7.39 10.03 7.64
C TRP A 73 -8.55 10.78 7.00
N VAL A 74 -9.13 10.24 5.93
CA VAL A 74 -10.27 10.85 5.24
C VAL A 74 -11.48 10.93 6.16
N HIS A 75 -11.81 9.86 6.87
CA HIS A 75 -13.00 9.81 7.74
C HIS A 75 -12.95 10.83 8.87
N SER A 76 -11.83 10.96 9.60
CA SER A 76 -11.71 11.97 10.65
C SER A 76 -11.76 13.39 10.09
N ASN A 77 -11.04 13.67 9.01
CA ASN A 77 -11.03 15.02 8.44
C ASN A 77 -12.41 15.43 7.86
N GLN A 78 -13.19 14.48 7.31
CA GLN A 78 -14.58 14.73 6.90
C GLN A 78 -15.51 15.03 8.09
N LYS A 79 -15.17 14.58 9.30
CA LYS A 79 -15.89 14.88 10.54
C LYS A 79 -15.42 16.17 11.24
N GLY A 80 -14.47 16.88 10.65
CA GLY A 80 -13.87 18.08 11.26
C GLY A 80 -12.81 17.77 12.33
N GLU A 81 -12.40 16.52 12.47
CA GLU A 81 -11.26 16.12 13.30
C GLU A 81 -9.98 16.23 12.47
N GLU A 82 -9.42 17.44 12.40
CA GLU A 82 -8.24 17.71 11.58
C GLU A 82 -7.04 16.89 12.07
N LYS A 83 -6.51 16.03 11.19
CA LYS A 83 -5.33 15.21 11.49
C LYS A 83 -4.47 14.97 10.26
N PRO A 84 -3.14 14.86 10.43
CA PRO A 84 -2.23 14.53 9.32
C PRO A 84 -2.47 13.11 8.78
N PHE A 85 -2.04 12.88 7.54
CA PHE A 85 -2.10 11.55 6.92
C PHE A 85 -1.26 10.51 7.66
N LEU A 86 -0.06 10.92 8.08
CA LEU A 86 0.79 10.12 8.94
C LEU A 86 0.46 10.43 10.41
N PRO A 87 0.09 9.44 11.23
CA PRO A 87 -0.27 9.66 12.62
C PRO A 87 0.96 10.07 13.44
N GLU A 88 0.76 10.94 14.43
CA GLU A 88 1.78 11.26 15.43
C GLU A 88 2.30 9.98 16.13
N PRO A 89 3.62 9.88 16.42
CA PRO A 89 4.66 10.91 16.29
C PRO A 89 5.35 10.95 14.91
N TYR A 90 4.77 10.31 13.88
CA TYR A 90 5.45 10.09 12.60
C TYR A 90 5.20 11.21 11.58
N ASN A 91 6.19 11.44 10.74
CA ASN A 91 6.12 12.35 9.59
C ASN A 91 6.84 11.75 8.38
N TRP A 92 6.87 12.46 7.25
CA TRP A 92 7.48 11.96 6.01
C TRP A 92 8.98 11.65 6.10
N LYS A 93 9.69 12.11 7.14
CA LYS A 93 11.09 11.73 7.41
C LYS A 93 11.19 10.47 8.27
N THR A 94 10.20 10.22 9.14
CA THR A 94 10.21 9.14 10.14
C THR A 94 9.21 8.02 9.85
N TYR A 95 8.45 8.09 8.76
CA TYR A 95 7.48 7.05 8.37
C TYR A 95 8.12 5.68 8.13
N GLY A 96 9.44 5.63 7.91
CA GLY A 96 10.21 4.39 7.92
C GLY A 96 10.05 3.61 9.23
N ASP A 97 10.11 4.32 10.36
CA ASP A 97 9.96 3.75 11.70
C ASP A 97 8.50 3.31 11.95
N MET A 98 7.53 4.12 11.49
CA MET A 98 6.11 3.73 11.50
C MET A 98 5.89 2.39 10.79
N ASN A 99 6.52 2.21 9.63
CA ASN A 99 6.40 0.97 8.88
C ASN A 99 7.04 -0.22 9.60
N VAL A 100 8.07 0.01 10.44
CA VAL A 100 8.64 -1.02 11.31
C VAL A 100 7.64 -1.39 12.41
N GLU A 101 6.94 -0.42 13.00
CA GLU A 101 5.90 -0.70 13.99
C GLU A 101 4.70 -1.45 13.39
N PHE A 102 4.26 -1.10 12.18
CA PHE A 102 3.28 -1.91 11.42
C PHE A 102 3.73 -3.35 11.28
N TRP A 103 4.99 -3.56 10.90
CA TRP A 103 5.54 -4.90 10.79
C TRP A 103 5.53 -5.63 12.14
N LYS A 104 6.03 -5.02 13.22
CA LYS A 104 6.04 -5.62 14.58
C LYS A 104 4.66 -6.03 15.06
N LYS A 105 3.66 -5.15 14.88
CA LYS A 105 2.26 -5.35 15.28
C LYS A 105 1.64 -6.64 14.73
N HIS A 106 2.09 -7.09 13.55
CA HIS A 106 1.46 -8.17 12.80
C HIS A 106 2.29 -9.47 12.73
N GLN A 107 3.30 -9.65 13.59
CA GLN A 107 4.11 -10.87 13.56
C GLN A 107 3.32 -12.13 13.95
N ASN A 108 2.23 -11.98 14.70
CA ASN A 108 1.30 -13.07 15.03
C ASN A 108 0.13 -13.20 14.04
N THR A 109 0.06 -12.36 13.00
CA THR A 109 -1.00 -12.47 11.98
C THR A 109 -0.66 -13.61 11.02
N SER A 110 -1.63 -14.47 10.72
CA SER A 110 -1.45 -15.53 9.72
C SER A 110 -1.42 -14.95 8.30
N LEU A 111 -0.86 -15.69 7.34
CA LEU A 111 -0.92 -15.28 5.93
C LEU A 111 -2.37 -15.21 5.42
N GLU A 112 -3.23 -16.13 5.89
CA GLU A 112 -4.64 -16.15 5.55
C GLU A 112 -5.36 -14.86 6.03
N ASP A 113 -5.13 -14.47 7.29
CA ASP A 113 -5.73 -13.26 7.84
C ASP A 113 -5.17 -11.99 7.17
N ALA A 114 -3.86 -11.92 6.93
CA ALA A 114 -3.25 -10.81 6.20
C ALA A 114 -3.88 -10.66 4.80
N THR A 115 -4.17 -11.78 4.13
CA THR A 115 -4.85 -11.81 2.83
C THR A 115 -6.28 -11.29 2.93
N LYS A 116 -7.07 -11.79 3.90
CA LYS A 116 -8.45 -11.30 4.16
C LYS A 116 -8.47 -9.80 4.47
N MET A 117 -7.56 -9.34 5.32
CA MET A 117 -7.43 -7.93 5.72
C MET A 117 -7.08 -7.04 4.52
N PHE A 118 -6.12 -7.46 3.69
CA PHE A 118 -5.76 -6.77 2.47
C PHE A 118 -6.94 -6.65 1.49
N HIS A 119 -7.63 -7.76 1.20
CA HIS A 119 -8.77 -7.76 0.28
C HIS A 119 -9.93 -6.90 0.78
N LYS A 120 -10.25 -6.99 2.09
CA LYS A 120 -11.30 -6.16 2.68
C LYS A 120 -10.94 -4.69 2.59
N SER A 121 -9.75 -4.32 3.05
CA SER A 121 -9.33 -2.91 3.06
C SER A 121 -9.20 -2.30 1.66
N HIS A 122 -8.81 -3.08 0.64
CA HIS A 122 -8.86 -2.61 -0.75
C HIS A 122 -10.28 -2.21 -1.18
N ARG A 123 -11.28 -3.05 -0.90
CA ARG A 123 -12.69 -2.73 -1.20
C ARG A 123 -13.15 -1.49 -0.45
N ASP A 124 -12.85 -1.42 0.85
CA ASP A 124 -13.20 -0.27 1.69
C ASP A 124 -12.60 1.04 1.10
N VAL A 125 -11.37 0.99 0.58
CA VAL A 125 -10.71 2.16 -0.05
C VAL A 125 -11.39 2.55 -1.36
N LEU A 126 -11.78 1.59 -2.20
CA LEU A 126 -12.51 1.89 -3.43
C LEU A 126 -13.90 2.45 -3.15
N GLU A 127 -14.65 1.86 -2.22
CA GLU A 127 -15.96 2.36 -1.77
C GLU A 127 -15.86 3.79 -1.21
N LEU A 128 -14.77 4.11 -0.50
CA LEU A 128 -14.51 5.46 -0.05
C LEU A 128 -14.21 6.41 -1.22
N ALA A 129 -13.34 6.01 -2.15
CA ALA A 129 -13.00 6.82 -3.33
C ALA A 129 -14.22 7.11 -4.22
N GLU A 130 -15.18 6.18 -4.29
CA GLU A 130 -16.42 6.35 -5.04
C GLU A 130 -17.32 7.48 -4.54
N LYS A 131 -17.21 7.87 -3.26
CA LYS A 131 -18.03 8.94 -2.68
C LYS A 131 -17.63 10.34 -3.15
N PHE A 132 -16.44 10.48 -3.72
CA PHE A 132 -15.92 11.76 -4.19
C PHE A 132 -16.17 11.97 -5.68
N THR A 133 -16.32 13.21 -6.08
CA THR A 133 -16.30 13.64 -7.48
C THR A 133 -14.85 13.68 -8.01
N SER A 134 -14.70 13.75 -9.34
CA SER A 134 -13.36 13.91 -9.93
C SER A 134 -12.72 15.24 -9.55
N GLU A 135 -13.51 16.29 -9.38
CA GLU A 135 -13.03 17.60 -8.94
C GLU A 135 -12.52 17.54 -7.50
N GLU A 136 -13.28 16.93 -6.58
CA GLU A 136 -12.84 16.75 -5.19
C GLU A 136 -11.54 15.94 -5.08
N LEU A 137 -11.34 14.95 -5.95
CA LEU A 137 -10.14 14.13 -5.95
C LEU A 137 -8.94 14.83 -6.61
N PHE A 138 -9.12 15.60 -7.67
CA PHE A 138 -8.01 16.04 -8.53
C PHE A 138 -7.82 17.56 -8.64
N SER A 139 -8.68 18.36 -8.02
CA SER A 139 -8.44 19.80 -7.86
C SER A 139 -7.64 20.09 -6.59
N LYS A 140 -6.73 21.07 -6.67
CA LYS A 140 -5.98 21.55 -5.51
C LYS A 140 -6.86 22.45 -4.64
N GLY A 141 -6.62 22.44 -3.34
CA GLY A 141 -7.25 23.38 -2.41
C GLY A 141 -8.71 23.06 -2.05
N VAL A 142 -9.32 22.00 -2.61
CA VAL A 142 -10.67 21.56 -2.23
C VAL A 142 -10.72 21.20 -0.74
N TYR A 143 -9.71 20.46 -0.28
CA TYR A 143 -9.58 20.05 1.11
C TYR A 143 -8.31 20.64 1.70
N LYS A 144 -8.44 21.47 2.74
CA LYS A 144 -7.28 22.13 3.39
C LYS A 144 -6.28 21.11 3.97
N TRP A 145 -6.80 20.00 4.50
CA TRP A 145 -6.03 18.94 5.15
C TRP A 145 -5.15 18.10 4.20
N THR A 146 -5.21 18.30 2.88
CA THR A 146 -4.33 17.59 1.92
C THR A 146 -2.94 18.22 1.77
N GLY A 147 -2.65 19.32 2.47
CA GLY A 147 -1.29 19.89 2.57
C GLY A 147 -0.72 20.40 1.24
N GLY A 148 -1.59 20.91 0.35
CA GLY A 148 -1.19 21.43 -0.98
C GLY A 148 -1.13 20.39 -2.09
N SER A 149 -1.31 19.09 -1.78
CA SER A 149 -1.56 18.05 -2.77
C SER A 149 -3.05 17.89 -3.08
N THR A 150 -3.39 17.04 -4.05
CA THR A 150 -4.78 16.63 -4.32
C THR A 150 -5.14 15.40 -3.50
N LEU A 151 -6.41 15.22 -3.11
CA LEU A 151 -6.85 14.03 -2.36
C LEU A 151 -6.58 12.73 -3.14
N GLY A 152 -6.85 12.74 -4.44
CA GLY A 152 -6.62 11.63 -5.35
C GLY A 152 -5.16 11.17 -5.38
N SER A 153 -4.19 12.06 -5.15
CA SER A 153 -2.78 11.66 -5.07
C SER A 153 -2.49 10.69 -3.92
N TYR A 154 -3.17 10.83 -2.79
CA TYR A 154 -3.05 9.92 -1.64
C TYR A 154 -3.67 8.56 -1.98
N PHE A 155 -4.86 8.55 -2.58
CA PHE A 155 -5.49 7.31 -3.07
C PHE A 155 -4.61 6.57 -4.08
N VAL A 156 -4.03 7.28 -5.06
CA VAL A 156 -3.08 6.69 -6.01
C VAL A 156 -1.86 6.09 -5.30
N SER A 157 -1.35 6.80 -4.28
CA SER A 157 -0.18 6.36 -3.51
C SER A 157 -0.45 5.13 -2.66
N THR A 158 -1.66 4.98 -2.11
CA THR A 158 -2.03 3.83 -1.26
C THR A 158 -2.61 2.65 -2.04
N THR A 159 -2.92 2.82 -3.33
CA THR A 159 -3.48 1.76 -4.17
C THR A 159 -2.53 1.40 -5.32
N ALA A 160 -2.81 1.84 -6.54
CA ALA A 160 -2.14 1.42 -7.77
C ALA A 160 -0.60 1.51 -7.66
N SER A 161 -0.07 2.64 -7.15
CA SER A 161 1.37 2.82 -6.99
C SER A 161 1.97 1.90 -5.91
N HIS A 162 1.20 1.60 -4.87
CA HIS A 162 1.65 0.72 -3.79
C HIS A 162 1.65 -0.74 -4.22
N TYR A 163 0.67 -1.14 -5.04
CA TYR A 163 0.62 -2.47 -5.63
C TYR A 163 1.77 -2.68 -6.63
N ASP A 164 2.16 -1.64 -7.38
CA ASP A 164 3.37 -1.69 -8.22
C ASP A 164 4.64 -1.86 -7.38
N TRP A 165 4.74 -1.22 -6.21
CA TRP A 165 5.83 -1.44 -5.26
C TRP A 165 5.85 -2.89 -4.76
N ALA A 166 4.71 -3.44 -4.34
CA ALA A 166 4.59 -4.82 -3.88
C ALA A 166 4.99 -5.81 -4.99
N MET A 167 4.50 -5.58 -6.21
CA MET A 167 4.84 -6.37 -7.39
C MET A 167 6.35 -6.38 -7.66
N LYS A 168 7.04 -5.23 -7.57
CA LYS A 168 8.50 -5.16 -7.74
C LYS A 168 9.23 -6.00 -6.71
N LYS A 169 8.78 -6.00 -5.46
CA LYS A 169 9.36 -6.80 -4.39
C LYS A 169 9.16 -8.29 -4.62
N LEU A 170 7.94 -8.72 -4.91
CA LEU A 170 7.62 -10.13 -5.14
C LEU A 170 8.31 -10.69 -6.38
N LYS A 171 8.39 -9.92 -7.48
CA LYS A 171 9.17 -10.31 -8.67
C LYS A 171 10.66 -10.48 -8.39
N ALA A 172 11.23 -9.60 -7.56
CA ALA A 172 12.63 -9.73 -7.15
C ALA A 172 12.87 -11.01 -6.33
N HIS A 173 11.93 -11.37 -5.45
CA HIS A 173 11.97 -12.63 -4.70
C HIS A 173 11.85 -13.85 -5.62
N GLN A 174 10.84 -13.89 -6.48
CA GLN A 174 10.64 -14.98 -7.45
C GLN A 174 11.90 -15.21 -8.31
N LYS A 175 12.55 -14.14 -8.78
CA LYS A 175 13.81 -14.27 -9.54
C LYS A 175 14.91 -14.94 -8.71
N LYS A 176 15.01 -14.63 -7.42
CA LYS A 176 15.99 -15.25 -6.52
C LYS A 176 15.70 -16.74 -6.29
N CYS A 177 14.44 -17.13 -6.12
CA CYS A 177 14.09 -18.55 -5.99
C CYS A 177 14.49 -19.35 -7.23
N LYS A 178 14.26 -18.81 -8.43
CA LYS A 178 14.63 -19.46 -9.71
C LYS A 178 16.13 -19.52 -10.00
N SER A 179 16.94 -18.76 -9.26
CA SER A 179 18.40 -18.69 -9.46
C SER A 179 19.17 -19.51 -8.42
N LYS A 180 18.46 -20.24 -7.55
CA LYS A 180 19.02 -21.26 -6.67
C LYS A 180 19.11 -22.58 -7.43
#